data_AF-R9S2P8-F1
#
_entry.id   AF-R9S2P8-F1
#
_cell.length_a   1.000
_cell.length_b   1.000
_cell.length_c   1.000
_cell.angle_alpha   90.00
_cell.angle_beta   90.00
_cell.angle_gamma   90.00
#
_symmetry.space_group_name_H-M   'P 1'
#
loop_
_entity.id
_entity.type
_entity.pdbx_description
1 polymer ?
#
loop_
_entity_poly.entity_id
_entity_poly.type
_entity_poly.pdbx_seq_one_letter_code
_entity_poly.pdbx_strand_id
1 'polypeptide(L)' 'GFQVQLDLTGIFMHGKIPTLKISLIQIFRAHLWQKIHESVVMDLCQVFDQELDALEIDNVQKETIH' A
#
# COMPACT_ATOMS: atom_id res chain seq x y z
N GLY A 1 9.32 -25.35 2.91
CA GLY A 1 9.37 -24.52 4.13
C GLY A 1 8.04 -23.82 4.31
N PHE A 2 7.55 -23.64 5.54
CA PHE A 2 6.31 -22.94 5.82
C PHE A 2 6.46 -21.45 5.50
N GLN A 3 5.80 -20.99 4.44
CA GLN A 3 5.67 -19.58 4.07
C GLN A 3 4.21 -19.19 4.25
N VAL A 4 3.96 -18.08 4.94
CA VAL A 4 2.61 -17.55 5.14
C VAL A 4 2.64 -16.04 4.94
N GLN A 5 1.63 -15.49 4.26
CA GLN A 5 1.44 -14.06 4.16
C GLN A 5 0.67 -13.55 5.38
N LEU A 6 1.05 -12.41 5.94
CA LEU A 6 0.27 -11.77 7.00
C LEU A 6 -0.95 -11.08 6.40
N ASP A 7 -2.14 -11.42 6.92
CA ASP A 7 -3.41 -10.86 6.47
C ASP A 7 -3.35 -9.32 6.38
N LEU A 8 -3.95 -8.78 5.33
CA LEU A 8 -4.03 -7.33 5.05
C LEU A 8 -2.67 -6.66 4.78
N THR A 9 -1.60 -7.41 4.54
CA THR A 9 -0.27 -6.87 4.18
C THR A 9 0.37 -7.69 3.06
N GLY A 10 1.43 -7.16 2.44
CA GLY A 10 2.29 -7.91 1.50
C GLY A 10 3.41 -8.71 2.17
N ILE A 11 3.44 -8.83 3.50
CA ILE A 11 4.58 -9.39 4.23
C ILE A 11 4.49 -10.91 4.29
N PHE A 12 5.52 -11.58 3.80
CA PHE A 12 5.69 -13.03 3.95
C PHE A 12 6.56 -13.36 5.15
N MET A 13 6.09 -14.30 5.98
CA MET A 13 6.89 -14.90 7.04
C MET A 13 7.35 -16.30 6.64
N HIS A 14 8.65 -16.55 6.82
CA HIS A 14 9.27 -17.85 6.62
C HIS A 14 9.57 -18.49 7.98
N GLY A 15 8.77 -19.50 8.34
CA GLY A 15 8.80 -20.13 9.66
C GLY A 15 7.87 -19.49 10.70
N LYS A 16 7.76 -20.14 11.86
CA LYS A 16 6.89 -19.70 12.96
C LYS A 16 7.70 -18.92 13.98
N ILE A 17 7.65 -17.60 13.90
CA ILE A 17 8.28 -16.67 14.87
C ILE A 17 7.16 -15.81 15.49
N PRO A 18 6.50 -16.29 16.56
CA PRO A 18 5.28 -15.66 17.08
C PRO A 18 5.46 -14.21 17.53
N THR A 19 6.59 -13.88 18.15
CA THR A 19 6.89 -12.52 18.64
C THR A 19 6.99 -11.53 17.48
N LEU A 20 7.71 -11.89 16.42
CA LEU A 20 7.81 -11.07 15.21
C LEU A 20 6.44 -10.88 14.54
N LYS A 21 5.63 -11.95 14.46
CA LYS A 21 4.26 -11.87 13.94
C LYS A 21 3.42 -10.82 14.69
N ILE A 22 3.48 -10.83 16.02
CA ILE A 22 2.72 -9.87 16.85
C ILE A 22 3.20 -8.44 16.59
N SER A 23 4.51 -8.21 16.57
CA SER A 23 5.08 -6.88 16.31
C SER A 23 4.66 -6.32 14.95
N LEU A 24 4.71 -7.15 13.90
CA LEU A 24 4.30 -6.73 12.55
C LEU A 24 2.80 -6.43 12.46
N ILE A 25 1.95 -7.24 13.10
CA ILE A 25 0.50 -6.98 13.17
C ILE A 25 0.22 -5.65 13.90
N GLN A 26 0.96 -5.34 14.97
CA GLN A 26 0.80 -4.08 15.70
C GLN A 26 1.21 -2.87 14.86
N ILE A 27 2.29 -2.98 14.09
CA ILE A 27 2.74 -1.91 13.19
C ILE A 27 1.68 -1.66 12.11
N PHE A 28 1.21 -2.72 11.43
CA PHE A 28 0.29 -2.59 10.28
C PHE A 28 -1.20 -2.61 10.65
N ARG A 29 -1.54 -2.41 11.93
CA ARG A 29 -2.92 -2.41 12.43
C ARG A 29 -3.79 -1.35 11.73
N ALA A 30 -5.10 -1.53 11.82
CA ALA A 30 -6.09 -0.58 11.28
C ALA A 30 -5.91 -0.30 9.77
N HIS A 31 -5.57 -1.36 9.02
CA HIS A 31 -5.41 -1.34 7.56
C HIS A 31 -4.31 -0.37 7.09
N LEU A 32 -3.22 -0.24 7.87
CA LEU A 32 -2.16 0.72 7.57
C LEU A 32 -1.51 0.46 6.20
N TRP A 33 -1.37 -0.80 5.80
CA TRP A 33 -0.83 -1.16 4.49
C TRP A 33 -1.66 -0.56 3.34
N GLN A 34 -2.98 -0.74 3.36
CA GLN A 34 -3.90 -0.18 2.37
C GLN A 34 -3.90 1.35 2.43
N LYS A 35 -3.86 1.93 3.62
CA LYS A 35 -3.82 3.40 3.79
C LYS A 35 -2.54 4.02 3.23
N ILE A 36 -1.40 3.38 3.41
CA ILE A 36 -0.13 3.84 2.81
C ILE A 36 -0.24 3.80 1.29
N HIS A 37 -0.72 2.70 0.72
CA HIS A 37 -0.95 2.59 -0.73
C HIS A 37 -1.88 3.70 -1.23
N GLU A 38 -3.04 3.86 -0.58
CA GLU A 38 -4.04 4.89 -0.90
C GLU A 38 -3.44 6.30 -0.86
N SER A 39 -2.71 6.63 0.20
CA SER A 39 -2.07 7.93 0.37
C SER A 39 -1.06 8.22 -0.74
N VAL A 40 -0.17 7.28 -1.04
CA VAL A 40 0.85 7.47 -2.09
C VAL A 40 0.20 7.67 -3.46
N VAL A 41 -0.83 6.88 -3.79
CA VAL A 41 -1.55 7.04 -5.06
C VAL A 41 -2.26 8.39 -5.14
N MET A 42 -2.91 8.82 -4.05
CA MET A 42 -3.57 10.14 -4.01
C MET A 42 -2.57 11.29 -4.18
N ASP A 43 -1.43 11.24 -3.48
CA ASP A 43 -0.40 12.26 -3.57
C ASP A 43 0.17 12.36 -5.00
N LEU A 44 0.38 11.21 -5.67
CA LEU A 44 0.82 11.16 -7.06
C LEU A 44 -0.22 11.72 -8.03
N CYS A 45 -1.49 11.33 -7.89
CA CYS A 45 -2.57 11.89 -8.71
C CYS A 45 -2.63 13.41 -8.57
N GLN A 46 -2.52 13.92 -7.34
CA GLN A 46 -2.53 15.36 -7.08
C GLN A 46 -1.36 16.10 -7.77
N VAL A 47 -0.16 15.51 -7.78
CA VAL A 47 0.98 16.11 -8.48
C VAL A 47 0.76 16.07 -9.99
N PHE A 48 0.29 14.96 -10.56
CA PHE A 48 0.05 14.88 -12.00
C PHE A 48 -1.07 15.79 -12.48
N ASP A 49 -2.12 15.98 -11.67
CA ASP A 49 -3.20 16.93 -11.97
C ASP A 49 -2.68 18.38 -12.07
N GLN A 50 -1.59 18.73 -11.39
CA GLN A 50 -0.97 20.06 -11.47
C GLN A 50 -0.07 20.22 -12.69
N GLU A 51 0.39 19.11 -13.27
CA GLU A 51 1.37 19.08 -14.35
C GLU A 51 0.75 18.65 -15.71
N LEU A 52 -0.58 18.60 -15.82
CA LEU A 52 -1.29 18.15 -17.03
C LEU A 52 -0.81 18.87 -18.30
N ASP A 53 -0.76 20.21 -18.24
CA ASP A 53 -0.34 21.05 -19.37
C ASP A 53 1.14 20.85 -19.71
N ALA A 54 2.00 20.77 -18.68
CA ALA A 54 3.45 20.61 -18.85
C ALA A 54 3.82 19.22 -19.41
N LEU A 55 3.01 18.22 -19.09
CA LEU A 55 3.18 16.83 -19.53
C LEU A 55 2.38 16.49 -20.80
N GLU A 56 1.57 17.42 -21.31
CA GLU A 56 0.68 17.23 -22.47
C GLU A 56 -0.25 16.00 -22.32
N ILE A 57 -0.81 15.82 -21.12
CA ILE A 57 -1.76 14.73 -20.82
C ILE A 57 -3.17 15.29 -20.56
N ASP A 58 -4.20 14.62 -21.08
CA ASP A 58 -5.59 15.08 -21.06
C ASP A 58 -6.21 14.98 -19.66
N ASN A 59 -6.04 13.84 -18.99
CA ASN A 59 -6.53 13.64 -17.63
C ASN A 59 -5.68 12.64 -16.83
N VAL A 60 -5.79 12.72 -15.51
CA VAL A 60 -5.30 11.72 -14.58
C VAL A 60 -6.51 11.06 -13.92
N GLN A 61 -6.63 9.75 -14.07
CA GLN A 61 -7.75 8.99 -13.51
C GLN A 61 -7.23 7.96 -12.52
N LYS A 62 -7.69 8.08 -11.27
CA LYS A 62 -7.47 7.05 -10.25
C LYS A 62 -8.54 5.96 -10.37
N GLU A 63 -8.11 4.74 -10.62
CA GLU A 63 -8.99 3.58 -10.66
C GLU A 63 -9.42 3.11 -9.26
N THR A 64 -10.65 2.57 -9.18
CA THR A 64 -11.12 1.88 -7.98
C THR A 64 -10.52 0.48 -7.93
N ILE A 65 -9.83 0.15 -6.84
CA ILE A 65 -9.20 -1.17 -6.64
C ILE A 65 -9.86 -1.96 -5.50
N HIS A 66 -9.71 -3.28 -5.55
CA HIS A 66 -10.25 -4.24 -4.57
C HIS A 66 -9.45 -4.29 -3.26
#